data_AF-A0A257K9H1-F1
#
_entry.id   AF-A0A257K9H1-F1
#
_cell.length_a   1.000
_cell.length_b   1.000
_cell.length_c   1.000
_cell.angle_alpha   90.00
_cell.angle_beta   90.00
_cell.angle_gamma   90.00
#
_symmetry.space_group_name_H-M   'P 1'
#
loop_
_entity.id
_entity.type
_entity.pdbx_description
1 polymer ?
#
loop_
_entity_poly.entity_id
_entity_poly.type
_entity_poly.pdbx_seq_one_letter_code
_entity_poly.pdbx_strand_id
1 'polypeptide(L)' 'MLKDVTDLIETISHSEQIGRLTSNKFTRVISMKSYLLFYEINHDTIEIISFWDNRQDLLKRKVK' A
#
# COMPACT_ATOMS: atom_id res chain seq x y z
N MET A 1 -3.45 -11.26 -9.61
CA MET A 1 -3.91 -9.94 -9.13
C MET A 1 -4.68 -10.09 -7.83
N LEU A 2 -5.83 -10.77 -7.80
CA LEU A 2 -6.57 -10.97 -6.54
C LEU A 2 -5.74 -11.75 -5.50
N LYS A 3 -5.14 -12.88 -5.91
CA LYS A 3 -4.26 -13.67 -5.05
C LYS A 3 -3.14 -12.83 -4.42
N ASP A 4 -2.39 -12.09 -5.23
CA ASP A 4 -1.30 -11.22 -4.75
C ASP A 4 -1.79 -10.21 -3.69
N VAL A 5 -2.99 -9.66 -3.85
CA VAL A 5 -3.60 -8.73 -2.89
C VAL A 5 -4.01 -9.47 -1.61
N THR A 6 -4.60 -10.66 -1.72
CA THR A 6 -4.95 -11.51 -0.58
C THR A 6 -3.71 -11.90 0.23
N ASP A 7 -2.66 -12.38 -0.45
CA ASP A 7 -1.38 -12.76 0.17
C ASP A 7 -0.73 -11.55 0.87
N LEU A 8 -0.85 -10.35 0.29
CA LEU A 8 -0.39 -9.10 0.91
C LEU A 8 -1.20 -8.73 2.16
N ILE A 9 -2.53 -8.81 2.11
CA ILE A 9 -3.39 -8.52 3.26
C ILE A 9 -3.10 -9.50 4.40
N GLU A 10 -2.94 -10.78 4.08
CA GLU A 10 -2.54 -11.80 5.06
C GLU A 10 -1.15 -11.51 5.65
N THR A 11 -0.20 -11.05 4.84
CA THR A 11 1.10 -10.63 5.37
C THR A 11 0.97 -9.44 6.32
N ILE A 12 0.13 -8.45 5.97
CA ILE A 12 -0.11 -7.27 6.80
C ILE A 12 -0.81 -7.66 8.12
N SER A 13 -1.73 -8.63 8.12
CA SER A 13 -2.39 -9.08 9.35
C SER A 13 -1.45 -9.78 10.33
N HIS A 14 -0.34 -10.37 9.86
CA HIS A 14 0.68 -10.98 10.73
C HIS A 14 1.80 -10.01 11.11
N SER A 15 2.00 -8.95 10.32
CA SER A 15 3.08 -7.98 10.50
C SER A 15 2.58 -6.58 10.16
N GLU A 16 1.77 -6.03 11.05
CA GLU A 16 1.04 -4.79 10.80
C GLU A 16 1.96 -3.60 10.55
N GLN A 17 3.18 -3.62 11.10
CA GLN A 17 4.15 -2.53 10.98
C GLN A 17 5.05 -2.62 9.73
N ILE A 18 4.83 -3.60 8.84
CA ILE A 18 5.65 -3.83 7.64
C ILE A 18 5.64 -2.66 6.65
N GLY A 19 4.52 -1.94 6.57
CA GLY A 19 4.38 -0.73 5.77
C GLY A 19 5.09 0.46 6.38
N ARG A 20 5.69 1.29 5.53
CA ARG A 20 6.39 2.51 5.92
C ARG A 20 5.39 3.55 6.42
N LEU A 21 5.66 4.19 7.57
CA LEU A 21 4.90 5.36 8.02
C LEU A 21 5.04 6.52 7.01
N THR A 22 3.90 7.09 6.63
CA THR A 22 3.87 8.29 5.79
C THR A 22 4.14 9.55 6.63
N SER A 23 4.23 10.72 5.99
CA SER A 23 4.50 11.99 6.66
C SER A 23 3.45 12.41 7.69
N ASN A 24 2.22 11.88 7.60
CA ASN A 24 1.17 12.12 8.58
C ASN A 24 1.34 11.31 9.88
N LYS A 25 2.36 10.43 9.93
CA LYS A 25 2.76 9.62 11.10
C LYS A 25 1.71 8.63 11.61
N PHE A 26 0.66 8.37 10.85
CA PHE A 26 -0.40 7.42 11.21
C PHE A 26 -0.68 6.41 10.11
N THR A 27 -0.85 6.88 8.87
CA THR A 27 -1.05 6.00 7.72
C THR A 27 0.26 5.33 7.33
N ARG A 28 0.17 4.05 6.99
CA ARG A 28 1.26 3.23 6.45
C ARG A 28 1.06 2.98 4.97
N VAL A 29 2.17 2.87 4.25
CA VAL A 29 2.18 2.52 2.83
C VAL A 29 3.08 1.31 2.58
N ILE A 30 2.57 0.38 1.77
CA ILE A 30 3.37 -0.74 1.24
C ILE A 30 3.23 -0.79 -0.28
N SER A 31 4.36 -0.99 -0.95
CA SER A 31 4.41 -1.15 -2.40
C SER A 31 4.26 -2.61 -2.79
N MET A 32 3.32 -2.91 -3.68
CA MET A 32 3.14 -4.22 -4.29
C MET A 32 3.21 -4.11 -5.80
N LYS A 33 4.33 -4.53 -6.41
CA LYS A 33 4.60 -4.38 -7.84
C LYS A 33 4.45 -2.91 -8.26
N SER A 34 3.44 -2.58 -9.06
CA SER A 34 3.16 -1.21 -9.53
C SER A 34 2.06 -0.51 -8.72
N TYR A 35 1.65 -1.08 -7.59
CA TYR A 35 0.59 -0.53 -6.75
C TYR A 35 1.12 -0.09 -5.39
N LEU A 36 0.44 0.87 -4.78
CA LEU A 36 0.64 1.29 -3.41
C LEU A 36 -0.64 0.98 -2.62
N LEU A 37 -0.50 0.26 -1.52
CA LEU A 37 -1.59 0.04 -0.57
C LEU A 37 -1.35 0.92 0.65
N PHE A 38 -2.33 1.75 0.97
CA PHE A 38 -2.35 2.58 2.16
C PHE A 38 -3.28 1.96 3.18
N TYR A 39 -2.80 1.80 4.40
CA TYR A 39 -3.56 1.22 5.48
C TYR A 39 -3.22 1.87 6.82
N GLU A 40 -4.13 1.74 7.76
CA GLU A 40 -4.00 2.24 9.13
C GLU A 40 -4.16 1.09 10.12
N ILE A 41 -3.43 1.17 11.23
CA ILE A 41 -3.55 0.24 12.33
C ILE A 41 -4.36 0.94 13.40
N ASN A 42 -5.57 0.43 13.64
CA ASN A 42 -6.39 0.76 14.80
C ASN A 42 -6.31 -0.40 15.80
N HIS A 43 -6.65 -0.15 17.06
CA HIS A 43 -6.48 -1.07 18.20
C HIS A 43 -6.42 -2.56 17.85
N ASP A 44 -7.49 -3.10 17.25
CA ASP A 44 -7.61 -4.53 16.91
C ASP A 44 -7.87 -4.77 15.41
N THR A 45 -7.71 -3.74 14.58
CA THR A 45 -8.13 -3.79 13.17
C THR A 45 -7.18 -3.05 12.25
N ILE A 46 -6.97 -3.64 11.07
CA ILE A 46 -6.25 -3.00 9.97
C ILE A 46 -7.27 -2.48 8.96
N GLU A 47 -7.24 -1.18 8.71
CA GLU A 47 -8.13 -0.52 7.77
C GLU A 47 -7.40 -0.21 6.47
N ILE A 48 -7.88 -0.75 5.36
CA ILE A 48 -7.38 -0.38 4.04
C ILE A 48 -8.01 0.95 3.63
N ILE A 49 -7.18 2.00 3.58
CA ILE A 49 -7.62 3.36 3.29
C ILE A 49 -7.71 3.61 1.79
N SER A 50 -6.68 3.20 1.03
CA SER A 50 -6.69 3.36 -0.42
C SER A 50 -5.72 2.42 -1.13
N PHE A 51 -6.02 2.15 -2.41
CA PHE A 51 -5.18 1.38 -3.30
C PHE A 51 -4.89 2.19 -4.55
N TRP A 52 -3.63 2.54 -4.75
CA TRP A 52 -3.20 3.40 -5.85
C TRP A 52 -2.47 2.58 -6.90
N ASP A 53 -2.82 2.83 -8.15
CA ASP A 53 -2.05 2.36 -9.29
C ASP A 53 -0.94 3.38 -9.59
N ASN A 54 0.30 2.97 -9.36
CA ASN A 54 1.48 3.80 -9.57
C ASN A 54 2.09 3.62 -10.97
N ARG A 55 1.40 2.91 -11.88
CA ARG A 55 1.81 2.83 -13.29
C ARG A 55 1.75 4.21 -13.92
N GLN A 56 2.87 4.64 -14.48
CA GLN A 56 2.94 5.88 -15.25
C GLN A 56 2.68 5.59 -16.72
N ASP A 57 1.89 6.45 -17.36
CA ASP A 57 1.78 6.48 -18.82
C ASP A 57 3.13 6.94 -19.41
N LEU A 58 3.80 6.01 -20.10
CA LEU A 58 5.12 6.25 -20.68
C LEU A 58 5.12 7.39 -21.70
N LEU A 59 4.00 7.61 -22.41
CA LEU A 59 3.87 8.67 -23.41
C LEU A 59 3.71 10.05 -22.78
N LYS A 60 3.25 10.10 -21.53
CA LYS A 60 3.05 11.34 -20.76
C LYS A 60 4.18 11.62 -19.77
N ARG A 61 5.23 10.80 -19.76
CA ARG A 61 6.41 11.07 -18.95
C ARG A 61 7.08 12.34 -19.46
N LYS A 62 6.98 13.41 -18.67
CA LYS A 62 7.85 14.59 -18.82
C LYS A 62 9.24 14.22 -18.33
N VAL A 63 9.93 13.36 -19.07
CA VAL A 63 11.37 13.17 -18.90
C VAL A 63 12.03 14.42 -19.48
N LYS A 64 12.84 15.09 -18.67
CA LYS A 64 13.70 16.20 -19.10
C LYS A 64 15.06 15.65 -19.48
#